data_AF-A0A971BRL9-F1
#
_entry.id   AF-A0A971BRL9-F1
#
_cell.length_a   1.000
_cell.length_b   1.000
_cell.length_c   1.000
_cell.angle_alpha   90.00
_cell.angle_beta   90.00
_cell.angle_gamma   90.00
#
_symmetry.space_group_name_H-M   'P 1'
#
loop_
_entity.id
_entity.type
_entity.pdbx_description
1 polymer ?
#
loop_
_entity_poly.entity_id
_entity_poly.type
_entity_poly.pdbx_seq_one_letter_code
_entity_poly.pdbx_strand_id
1 'polypeptide(L)'
;MRSDDVLNEQFRATKYTVGYDQREVDRFLDRVIETLRTYEEGATPEHPLTAEHVQAVQFAPTRYREGYDPEDVDVFLDRLAEAFARHERGEDA
;
A
#
# COMPACT_ATOMS: atom_id res chain seq x y z
N MET A 1 -4.10 5.10 10.03
CA MET A 1 -2.81 4.89 9.34
C MET A 1 -2.40 6.22 8.74
N ARG A 2 -1.10 6.53 8.68
CA ARG A 2 -0.56 7.79 8.13
C ARG A 2 0.51 7.49 7.11
N SER A 3 0.93 8.48 6.33
CA SER A 3 2.03 8.32 5.36
C SER A 3 3.34 7.83 6.02
N ASP A 4 3.64 8.28 7.24
CA ASP A 4 4.82 7.84 8.00
C ASP A 4 4.76 6.35 8.40
N ASP A 5 3.57 5.83 8.67
CA ASP A 5 3.36 4.40 9.00
C ASP A 5 3.72 3.52 7.81
N VAL A 6 3.35 3.95 6.59
CA VAL A 6 3.70 3.27 5.33
C VAL A 6 5.20 3.33 5.04
N LEU A 7 5.86 4.45 5.37
CA LEU A 7 7.31 4.61 5.18
C LEU A 7 8.15 3.76 6.14
N ASN A 8 7.62 3.47 7.33
CA ASN A 8 8.30 2.66 8.34
C ASN A 8 7.99 1.17 8.23
N GLU A 9 7.00 0.78 7.41
CA GLU A 9 6.65 -0.62 7.20
C GLU A 9 7.83 -1.39 6.55
N GLN A 10 8.12 -2.57 7.08
CA GLN A 10 9.19 -3.42 6.58
C GLN A 10 8.66 -4.82 6.32
N PHE A 11 8.59 -5.19 5.04
CA PHE A 11 8.21 -6.54 4.66
C PHE A 11 9.38 -7.49 4.74
N ARG A 12 9.11 -8.72 5.17
CA ARG A 12 10.10 -9.79 5.08
C ARG A 12 10.48 -10.05 3.62
N ALA A 13 11.78 -10.08 3.33
CA ALA A 13 12.29 -10.52 2.04
C ALA A 13 12.34 -12.06 1.97
N THR A 14 11.85 -12.63 0.87
CA THR A 14 12.01 -14.05 0.56
C THR A 14 12.91 -14.25 -0.67
N LYS A 15 13.80 -15.26 -0.57
CA LYS A 15 14.71 -15.71 -1.65
C LYS A 15 14.45 -17.12 -2.13
N TYR A 16 13.77 -17.92 -1.32
CA TYR A 16 13.61 -19.36 -1.55
C TYR A 16 12.16 -19.77 -1.82
N THR A 17 11.22 -18.83 -1.65
CA THR A 17 9.79 -19.00 -1.98
C THR A 17 9.36 -17.94 -3.00
N VAL A 18 8.15 -18.09 -3.54
CA VAL A 18 7.55 -17.09 -4.42
C VAL A 18 7.26 -15.84 -3.60
N GLY A 19 7.79 -14.70 -4.01
CA GLY A 19 7.48 -13.39 -3.42
C GLY A 19 6.78 -12.48 -4.42
N TYR A 20 6.27 -11.34 -3.97
CA TYR A 20 5.88 -10.25 -4.85
C TYR A 20 7.10 -9.45 -5.30
N ASP A 21 7.08 -8.92 -6.52
CA ASP A 21 8.16 -8.07 -7.04
C ASP A 21 8.28 -6.81 -6.18
N GLN A 22 9.44 -6.64 -5.54
CA GLN A 22 9.69 -5.53 -4.63
C GLN A 22 9.45 -4.18 -5.31
N ARG A 23 9.88 -4.01 -6.56
CA ARG A 23 9.76 -2.73 -7.26
C ARG A 23 8.32 -2.34 -7.53
N GLU A 24 7.46 -3.32 -7.78
CA GLU A 24 6.04 -3.07 -8.00
C GLU A 24 5.33 -2.70 -6.70
N VAL A 25 5.67 -3.39 -5.60
CA VAL A 25 5.19 -3.05 -4.26
C VAL A 25 5.67 -1.65 -3.85
N ASP A 26 6.97 -1.37 -3.94
CA ASP A 26 7.57 -0.07 -3.58
C ASP A 26 6.95 1.09 -4.38
N ARG A 27 6.73 0.90 -5.70
CA ARG A 27 6.06 1.92 -6.52
C ARG A 27 4.61 2.15 -6.09
N PHE A 28 3.90 1.09 -5.71
CA PHE A 28 2.54 1.22 -5.22
C PHE A 28 2.51 1.96 -3.86
N LEU A 29 3.44 1.63 -2.96
CA LEU A 29 3.58 2.32 -1.67
C LEU A 29 3.87 3.81 -1.82
N ASP A 30 4.72 4.20 -2.77
CA ASP A 30 5.01 5.60 -3.06
C ASP A 30 3.72 6.38 -3.37
N ARG A 31 2.86 5.80 -4.23
CA ARG A 31 1.56 6.40 -4.58
C ARG A 31 0.58 6.45 -3.39
N VAL A 32 0.60 5.43 -2.53
CA VAL A 32 -0.17 5.41 -1.28
C VAL A 32 0.29 6.55 -0.36
N ILE A 33 1.60 6.73 -0.20
CA ILE A 33 2.21 7.77 0.63
C ILE A 33 1.80 9.16 0.12
N GLU A 34 1.90 9.41 -1.19
CA GLU A 34 1.47 10.67 -1.80
C GLU A 34 0.00 10.97 -1.49
N THR A 35 -0.88 9.98 -1.68
CA THR A 35 -2.32 10.14 -1.43
C THR A 35 -2.61 10.40 0.04
N LEU A 36 -2.01 9.64 0.96
CA LEU A 36 -2.18 9.83 2.39
C LEU A 36 -1.66 11.18 2.86
N ARG A 37 -0.52 11.65 2.33
CA ARG A 37 -0.01 12.99 2.65
C ARG A 37 -1.00 14.08 2.26
N THR A 38 -1.59 13.99 1.06
CA THR A 38 -2.60 14.98 0.63
C THR A 38 -3.80 14.99 1.58
N TYR A 39 -4.28 13.82 2.01
CA TYR A 39 -5.34 13.74 3.03
C TYR A 39 -4.92 14.30 4.39
N GLU A 40 -3.67 14.07 4.81
CA GLU A 40 -3.12 14.63 6.07
C GLU A 40 -2.97 16.15 6.03
N GLU A 41 -2.73 16.72 4.85
CA GLU A 41 -2.69 18.16 4.61
C GLU A 41 -4.10 18.80 4.55
N GLY A 42 -5.17 17.99 4.63
CA GLY A 42 -6.55 18.47 4.51
C GLY A 42 -6.93 18.87 3.08
N ALA A 43 -6.25 18.30 2.09
CA ALA A 43 -6.55 18.49 0.68
C ALA A 43 -7.15 17.21 0.09
N THR A 44 -7.91 17.35 -0.98
CA THR A 44 -8.40 16.21 -1.76
C THR A 44 -7.44 15.96 -2.92
N PRO A 45 -6.82 14.76 -3.03
CA PRO A 45 -5.99 14.43 -4.19
C PRO A 45 -6.85 14.42 -5.46
N GLU A 46 -6.29 14.84 -6.59
CA GLU A 46 -7.02 14.85 -7.88
C GLU A 46 -7.39 13.43 -8.35
N HIS A 47 -6.56 12.45 -8.01
CA HIS A 47 -6.76 11.03 -8.31
C HIS A 47 -6.50 10.20 -7.04
N PRO A 48 -7.43 10.22 -6.07
CA PRO A 48 -7.24 9.53 -4.81
C PRO A 48 -7.15 8.01 -5.04
N LEU A 49 -6.17 7.36 -4.42
CA LEU A 49 -6.31 5.94 -4.14
C LEU A 49 -7.55 5.73 -3.27
N THR A 50 -8.34 4.73 -3.63
CA THR A 50 -9.54 4.31 -2.89
C THR A 50 -9.26 2.97 -2.22
N ALA A 51 -10.03 2.60 -1.20
CA ALA A 51 -9.93 1.28 -0.59
C ALA A 51 -10.11 0.16 -1.63
N GLU A 52 -11.00 0.36 -2.60
CA GLU A 52 -11.22 -0.59 -3.70
C GLU A 52 -9.97 -0.73 -4.59
N HIS A 53 -9.28 0.36 -4.92
CA HIS A 53 -8.02 0.28 -5.66
C HIS A 53 -6.93 -0.47 -4.89
N VAL A 54 -6.85 -0.28 -3.56
CA VAL A 54 -5.90 -1.01 -2.72
C VAL A 54 -6.21 -2.51 -2.68
N GLN A 55 -7.49 -2.88 -2.58
CA GLN A 55 -7.90 -4.29 -2.57
C GLN A 55 -7.79 -4.98 -3.94
N ALA A 56 -7.92 -4.22 -5.02
CA ALA A 56 -7.86 -4.75 -6.37
C ALA A 56 -6.43 -4.85 -6.93
N VAL A 57 -5.43 -4.28 -6.25
CA VAL A 57 -4.03 -4.34 -6.71
C VAL A 57 -3.55 -5.79 -6.73
N GLN A 58 -2.84 -6.16 -7.78
CA GLN A 58 -2.18 -7.46 -7.88
C GLN A 58 -0.73 -7.23 -8.24
N PHE A 59 0.16 -7.85 -7.47
CA PHE A 59 1.58 -7.76 -7.72
C PHE A 59 2.09 -8.96 -8.52
N ALA A 60 3.03 -8.71 -9.43
CA ALA A 60 3.66 -9.76 -10.21
C ALA A 60 4.47 -10.70 -9.28
N PRO A 61 4.26 -12.03 -9.37
CA PRO A 61 5.05 -12.97 -8.59
C PRO A 61 6.48 -13.08 -9.15
N THR A 62 7.46 -13.05 -8.26
CA THR A 62 8.87 -13.30 -8.56
C THR A 62 9.36 -14.60 -7.90
N ARG A 63 10.14 -15.38 -8.66
CA ARG A 63 10.72 -16.66 -8.19
C ARG A 63 12.23 -16.74 -8.36
N TYR A 64 12.80 -15.86 -9.17
CA TYR A 64 14.22 -15.87 -9.55
C TYR A 64 15.00 -14.69 -8.95
N ARG A 65 14.30 -13.83 -8.21
CA ARG A 65 14.84 -12.63 -7.55
C ARG A 65 14.24 -12.52 -6.16
N GLU A 66 14.91 -11.74 -5.32
CA GLU A 66 14.38 -11.37 -4.02
C GLU A 66 13.03 -10.67 -4.20
N GLY A 67 12.03 -11.14 -3.46
CA GLY A 67 10.67 -10.62 -3.45
C GLY A 67 10.23 -10.31 -2.03
N TYR A 68 9.23 -9.46 -1.86
CA TYR A 68 8.56 -9.35 -0.57
C TYR A 68 7.67 -10.55 -0.33
N ASP A 69 7.57 -10.98 0.93
CA ASP A 69 6.70 -12.06 1.32
C ASP A 69 5.23 -11.69 1.05
N PRO A 70 4.47 -12.51 0.30
CA PRO A 70 3.10 -12.20 -0.06
C PRO A 70 2.20 -12.03 1.17
N GLU A 71 2.37 -12.87 2.21
CA GLU A 71 1.51 -12.81 3.39
C GLU A 71 1.70 -11.49 4.15
N ASP A 72 2.94 -11.03 4.33
CA ASP A 72 3.25 -9.74 4.94
C ASP A 72 2.63 -8.58 4.13
N VAL A 73 2.78 -8.60 2.80
CA VAL A 73 2.25 -7.55 1.93
C VAL A 73 0.73 -7.56 1.91
N ASP A 74 0.09 -8.72 1.79
CA ASP A 74 -1.37 -8.87 1.76
C ASP A 74 -2.02 -8.41 3.09
N VAL A 75 -1.43 -8.77 4.24
CA VAL A 75 -1.88 -8.28 5.55
C VAL A 75 -1.78 -6.76 5.66
N PHE A 76 -0.72 -6.18 5.09
CA PHE A 76 -0.54 -4.74 5.08
C PHE A 76 -1.53 -4.03 4.15
N LEU A 77 -1.78 -4.58 2.96
CA LEU A 77 -2.79 -4.07 2.03
C LEU A 77 -4.20 -4.04 2.65
N ASP A 78 -4.55 -5.04 3.45
CA ASP A 78 -5.83 -5.07 4.17
C ASP A 78 -5.96 -3.90 5.16
N ARG A 79 -4.91 -3.63 5.94
CA ARG A 79 -4.85 -2.49 6.86
C ARG A 79 -4.90 -1.16 6.13
N LEU A 80 -4.21 -1.05 4.99
CA LEU A 80 -4.27 0.12 4.12
C LEU A 80 -5.69 0.35 3.61
N ALA A 81 -6.34 -0.69 3.06
CA ALA A 81 -7.70 -0.59 2.55
C ALA A 81 -8.67 -0.12 3.64
N GLU A 82 -8.54 -0.60 4.88
CA GLU A 82 -9.34 -0.11 6.00
C GLU A 82 -9.07 1.37 6.31
N ALA A 83 -7.81 1.81 6.23
CA ALA A 83 -7.45 3.21 6.42
C ALA A 83 -8.08 4.10 5.34
N PHE A 84 -7.95 3.74 4.07
CA PHE A 84 -8.59 4.47 2.97
C PHE A 84 -10.12 4.47 3.10
N ALA A 85 -10.74 3.34 3.42
CA ALA A 85 -12.19 3.26 3.59
C ALA A 85 -12.70 4.18 4.70
N ARG A 86 -11.89 4.41 5.74
CA ARG A 86 -12.21 5.38 6.80
C ARG A 86 -12.11 6.82 6.31
N HIS A 87 -11.09 7.16 5.52
CA HIS A 87 -10.97 8.49 4.90
C HIS A 87 -12.07 8.74 3.85
N GLU A 88 -12.54 7.70 3.17
CA GLU A 88 -13.64 7.78 2.20
C GLU A 88 -15.03 7.92 2.85
N ARG A 89 -15.24 7.34 4.05
CA ARG A 89 -16.53 7.33 4.76
C ARG A 89 -16.80 8.55 5.65
N GLY A 90 -15.77 9.34 5.95
CA GLY A 90 -15.87 10.57 6.75
C GLY A 90 -14.83 11.55 6.21
N GLU A 91 -15.21 12.36 5.22
CA GLU A 91 -15.65 13.75 5.45
C GLU A 91 -14.49 14.63 5.95
N ASP A 92 -13.95 15.45 5.05
CA ASP A 92 -13.85 16.89 5.31
C ASP A 92 -15.21 17.36 5.88
N ALA A 93 -15.37 17.31 7.21
CA ALA A 93 -16.46 17.93 7.96
C ALA A 93 -16.00 19.26 8.55
#